data_AF-A0AAD8Y8H0-F1
#
_entry.id   AF-A0AAD8Y8H0-F1
#
_cell.length_a   1.000
_cell.length_b   1.000
_cell.length_c   1.000
_cell.angle_alpha   90.00
_cell.angle_beta   90.00
_cell.angle_gamma   90.00
#
_symmetry.space_group_name_H-M   'P 1'
#
loop_
_entity.id
_entity.type
_entity.pdbx_description
1 polymer ?
#
loop_
_entity_poly.entity_id
_entity_poly.type
_entity_poly.pdbx_seq_one_letter_code
_entity_poly.pdbx_strand_id
1 'polypeptide(L)'
;MVGSFLSISMWSAISAFIGTMILIYSAIVVLRLRGVQIWGAPPPSPASVVAALSDEDKEKIEKLRSSAIIRHLNKYTTTLNEGNMTTLTSTTEEESTTTCISTENSHSDQGDEEQPQVDIEEGTISDDKTEYSHICVPLPGQQSCVSNTNETDNTSETSSLNDIPDTRNVPNLCVICHEEYETSDKVCWASSSDCTHVFHEECIVRWLTSLGWMKLKEQKEPQNMIDEDRCLNYDLECPMCRGQFICKDHLIKNTPVVVAAGTGDESV
;
A
#
# COMPACT_ATOMS: atom_id res chain seq x y z
N MET A 1 -48.67 12.46 -7.47
CA MET A 1 -48.05 13.71 -7.95
C MET A 1 -47.87 14.67 -6.78
N VAL A 2 -46.82 14.47 -5.97
CA VAL A 2 -46.38 15.41 -4.92
C VAL A 2 -44.95 15.00 -4.60
N GLY A 3 -43.95 15.67 -5.18
CA GLY A 3 -42.56 15.25 -4.98
C GLY A 3 -41.47 16.02 -5.72
N SER A 4 -41.67 17.29 -6.08
CA SER A 4 -40.67 18.05 -6.87
C SER A 4 -40.36 19.46 -6.36
N PHE A 5 -40.85 19.87 -5.19
CA PHE A 5 -40.67 21.25 -4.70
C PHE A 5 -39.55 21.44 -3.65
N LEU A 6 -38.85 20.38 -3.25
CA LEU A 6 -37.80 20.46 -2.21
C LEU A 6 -36.38 20.67 -2.75
N SER A 7 -36.15 20.74 -4.07
CA SER A 7 -34.78 20.73 -4.62
C SER A 7 -34.14 22.11 -4.80
N ILE A 8 -34.91 23.20 -4.91
CA ILE A 8 -34.36 24.49 -5.38
C ILE A 8 -33.75 25.30 -4.21
N SER A 9 -34.32 25.23 -3.01
CA SER A 9 -33.83 25.98 -1.84
C SER A 9 -32.45 25.50 -1.35
N MET A 10 -32.15 24.21 -1.53
CA MET A 10 -30.90 23.61 -1.04
C MET A 10 -29.69 24.03 -1.90
N TRP A 11 -29.89 24.22 -3.21
CA TRP A 11 -28.83 24.64 -4.12
C TRP A 11 -28.38 26.09 -3.89
N SER A 12 -29.30 27.01 -3.57
CA SER A 12 -28.95 28.39 -3.23
C SER A 12 -28.13 28.50 -1.93
N ALA A 13 -28.42 27.65 -0.94
CA ALA A 13 -27.64 27.61 0.29
C ALA A 13 -26.21 27.12 0.01
N ILE A 14 -26.05 26.03 -0.73
CA ILE A 14 -24.73 25.47 -1.07
C ILE A 14 -23.88 26.48 -1.86
N SER A 15 -24.47 27.20 -2.82
CA SER A 15 -23.73 28.22 -3.58
C SER A 15 -23.24 29.38 -2.70
N ALA A 16 -24.02 29.78 -1.70
CA ALA A 16 -23.63 30.85 -0.77
C ALA A 16 -22.47 30.41 0.14
N PHE A 17 -22.49 29.16 0.63
CA PHE A 17 -21.40 28.60 1.44
C PHE A 17 -20.09 28.51 0.66
N ILE A 18 -20.13 28.02 -0.59
CA ILE A 18 -18.93 27.90 -1.43
C ILE A 18 -18.33 29.29 -1.71
N GLY A 19 -19.18 30.30 -2.02
CA GLY A 19 -18.71 31.67 -2.25
C GLY A 19 -17.99 32.27 -1.04
N THR A 20 -18.53 32.09 0.18
CA THR A 20 -17.88 32.60 1.40
C THR A 20 -16.56 31.91 1.72
N MET A 21 -16.47 30.59 1.50
CA MET A 21 -15.24 29.83 1.69
C MET A 21 -14.13 30.29 0.74
N ILE A 22 -14.46 30.53 -0.53
CA ILE A 22 -13.48 31.03 -1.53
C ILE A 22 -12.93 32.40 -1.10
N LEU A 23 -13.80 33.33 -0.66
CA LEU A 23 -13.36 34.66 -0.21
C LEU A 23 -12.47 34.59 1.03
N ILE A 24 -12.77 33.70 1.98
CA ILE A 24 -11.94 33.48 3.17
C ILE A 24 -10.57 32.90 2.76
N TYR A 25 -10.55 31.92 1.86
CA TYR A 25 -9.30 31.31 1.40
C TYR A 25 -8.43 32.32 0.64
N SER A 26 -9.02 33.12 -0.25
CA SER A 26 -8.31 34.19 -0.96
C SER A 26 -7.76 35.24 0.00
N ALA A 27 -8.51 35.63 1.04
CA ALA A 27 -8.03 36.55 2.06
C ALA A 27 -6.84 35.98 2.84
N ILE A 28 -6.89 34.70 3.23
CA ILE A 28 -5.78 34.02 3.94
C ILE A 28 -4.53 33.94 3.05
N VAL A 29 -4.69 33.64 1.76
CA VAL A 29 -3.57 33.59 0.80
C VAL A 29 -2.96 34.99 0.59
N VAL A 30 -3.78 36.03 0.43
CA VAL A 30 -3.29 37.42 0.29
C VAL A 30 -2.58 37.90 1.56
N LEU A 31 -3.09 37.52 2.74
CA LEU A 31 -2.43 37.82 4.03
C LEU A 31 -1.07 37.11 4.17
N ARG A 32 -0.96 35.85 3.71
CA ARG A 32 0.33 35.15 3.64
C ARG A 32 1.32 35.80 2.66
N LEU A 33 0.84 36.22 1.49
CA LEU A 33 1.69 36.83 0.46
C LEU A 33 2.21 38.23 0.86
N ARG A 34 1.48 38.95 1.71
CA ARG A 34 1.89 40.30 2.19
C ARG A 34 2.81 40.28 3.41
N GLY A 35 3.20 39.10 3.93
CA GLY A 35 4.12 39.01 5.06
C GLY A 35 3.61 39.70 6.34
N VAL A 36 2.30 39.95 6.45
CA VAL A 36 1.71 40.57 7.63
C VAL A 36 1.65 39.50 8.73
N GLN A 37 2.67 39.46 9.58
CA GLN A 37 2.66 38.68 10.82
C GLN A 37 1.63 39.30 11.78
N ILE A 38 0.41 38.77 11.78
CA ILE A 38 -0.62 39.16 12.73
C ILE A 38 -0.26 38.52 14.08
N TRP A 39 0.26 39.35 14.99
CA TRP A 39 0.35 39.17 16.44
C TRP A 39 1.33 38.11 17.00
N GLY A 40 2.43 38.62 17.55
CA GLY A 40 2.86 38.29 18.91
C GLY A 40 3.21 36.84 19.23
N ALA A 41 3.79 36.10 18.29
CA ALA A 41 4.49 34.88 18.67
C ALA A 41 5.66 35.26 19.60
N PRO A 42 5.78 34.68 20.81
CA PRO A 42 6.93 34.91 21.67
C PRO A 42 8.21 34.59 20.89
N PRO A 43 9.31 35.34 21.11
CA PRO A 43 10.58 35.07 20.44
C PRO A 43 10.90 33.58 20.62
N PRO A 44 11.27 32.86 19.55
CA PRO A 44 11.59 31.44 19.65
C PRO A 44 12.62 31.28 20.75
N SER A 45 12.25 30.55 21.81
CA SER A 45 13.15 30.23 22.90
C SER A 45 14.47 29.70 22.31
N PRO A 46 15.64 30.24 22.71
CA PRO A 46 16.93 29.79 22.19
C PRO A 46 17.28 28.33 22.53
N ALA A 47 16.39 27.61 23.22
CA ALA A 47 16.54 26.21 23.58
C ALA A 47 15.67 25.30 22.68
N SER A 48 16.06 25.12 21.42
CA SER A 48 15.76 23.91 20.65
C SER A 48 16.55 23.90 19.35
N VAL A 49 17.87 24.08 19.44
CA VAL A 49 18.75 23.64 18.35
C VAL A 49 18.75 22.11 18.42
N VAL A 50 17.70 21.48 17.89
CA VAL A 50 17.73 20.05 17.61
C VAL A 50 18.83 19.89 16.59
N ALA A 51 19.97 19.35 17.02
CA ALA A 51 21.07 19.08 16.12
C ALA A 51 20.48 18.27 14.96
N ALA A 52 20.63 18.78 13.73
CA ALA A 52 20.19 18.05 12.56
C ALA A 52 20.91 16.70 12.58
N LEU A 53 20.14 15.61 12.48
CA LEU A 53 20.70 14.26 12.32
C LEU A 53 21.72 14.28 11.17
N SER A 54 22.87 13.64 11.37
CA SER A 54 23.80 13.41 10.27
C SER A 54 23.14 12.52 9.22
N ASP A 55 23.57 12.64 7.96
CA ASP A 55 23.00 11.80 6.88
C ASP A 55 23.31 10.31 7.11
N GLU A 56 24.45 10.00 7.72
CA GLU A 56 24.84 8.65 8.16
C GLU A 56 23.87 8.09 9.21
N ASP A 57 23.48 8.89 10.21
CA ASP A 57 22.50 8.45 11.22
C ASP A 57 21.12 8.24 10.59
N LYS A 58 20.78 9.05 9.58
CA LYS A 58 19.51 8.88 8.86
C LYS A 58 19.47 7.56 8.13
N GLU A 59 20.51 7.24 7.38
CA GLU A 59 20.63 5.98 6.65
C GLU A 59 20.57 4.77 7.60
N LYS A 60 21.26 4.85 8.76
CA LYS A 60 21.19 3.80 9.79
C LYS A 60 19.78 3.58 10.32
N ILE A 61 19.07 4.66 10.66
CA ILE A 61 17.69 4.59 11.17
C ILE A 61 16.75 4.02 10.10
N GLU A 62 16.89 4.45 8.84
CA GLU A 62 16.10 3.94 7.73
C GLU A 62 16.34 2.45 7.49
N LYS A 63 17.60 2.01 7.48
CA LYS A 63 17.98 0.61 7.33
C LYS A 63 17.46 -0.27 8.46
N LEU A 64 17.54 0.20 9.71
CA LEU A 64 17.00 -0.51 10.86
C LEU A 64 15.48 -0.64 10.78
N ARG A 65 14.78 0.44 10.43
CA ARG A 65 13.32 0.42 10.26
C ARG A 65 12.88 -0.52 9.16
N SER A 66 13.46 -0.40 7.96
CA SER A 66 13.09 -1.23 6.83
C SER A 66 13.36 -2.71 7.11
N SER A 67 14.50 -3.05 7.73
CA SER A 67 14.82 -4.42 8.13
C SER A 67 13.82 -4.97 9.16
N ALA A 68 13.46 -4.19 10.17
CA ALA A 68 12.48 -4.60 11.17
C ALA A 68 11.10 -4.82 10.53
N ILE A 69 10.64 -3.89 9.67
CA ILE A 69 9.36 -4.01 8.94
C ILE A 69 9.34 -5.28 8.09
N ILE A 70 10.39 -5.51 7.28
CA ILE A 70 10.51 -6.70 6.41
C ILE A 70 10.43 -7.99 7.25
N ARG A 71 11.10 -8.04 8.41
CA ARG A 71 11.06 -9.22 9.29
C ARG A 71 9.64 -9.56 9.73
N HIS A 72 8.81 -8.54 10.00
CA HIS A 72 7.41 -8.73 10.35
C HIS A 72 6.55 -9.08 9.14
N LEU A 73 6.79 -8.45 7.99
CA LEU A 73 6.06 -8.70 6.76
C LEU A 73 6.33 -10.08 6.16
N ASN A 74 7.51 -10.67 6.36
CA ASN A 74 7.84 -12.01 5.82
C ASN A 74 6.79 -13.10 6.13
N LYS A 75 6.05 -12.98 7.24
CA LYS A 75 4.96 -13.92 7.60
C LYS A 75 3.67 -13.69 6.79
N TYR A 76 3.55 -12.54 6.16
CA TYR A 76 2.41 -12.06 5.38
C TYR A 76 2.85 -11.62 3.98
N THR A 77 3.96 -12.21 3.49
CA THR A 77 4.48 -12.03 2.14
C THR A 77 4.34 -13.34 1.38
N THR A 78 4.02 -13.27 0.09
CA THR A 78 4.21 -14.36 -0.87
C THR A 78 4.89 -13.85 -2.13
N THR A 79 5.68 -14.70 -2.77
CA THR A 79 6.15 -14.48 -4.13
C THR A 79 5.09 -15.00 -5.10
N LEU A 80 4.65 -14.16 -6.02
CA LEU A 80 3.66 -14.55 -7.03
C LEU A 80 4.27 -15.51 -8.04
N ASN A 81 3.51 -16.52 -8.43
CA ASN A 81 3.78 -17.40 -9.57
C ASN A 81 2.55 -17.44 -10.48
N GLU A 82 2.66 -18.11 -11.62
CA GLU A 82 1.55 -18.24 -12.59
C GLU A 82 0.28 -18.82 -11.96
N GLY A 83 0.41 -19.75 -11.00
CA GLY A 83 -0.73 -20.33 -10.28
C GLY A 83 -1.42 -19.36 -9.32
N ASN A 84 -0.80 -18.22 -8.99
CA ASN A 84 -1.42 -17.15 -8.23
C ASN A 84 -2.15 -16.14 -9.11
N MET A 85 -2.00 -16.16 -10.44
CA MET A 85 -2.59 -15.15 -11.32
C MET A 85 -3.79 -15.73 -12.06
N THR A 86 -4.89 -14.97 -12.12
CA THR A 86 -6.12 -15.41 -12.80
C THR A 86 -6.34 -14.55 -14.04
N THR A 87 -6.36 -15.20 -15.21
CA THR A 87 -6.77 -14.56 -16.47
C THR A 87 -8.28 -14.39 -16.49
N LEU A 88 -8.75 -13.30 -17.10
CA LEU A 88 -10.14 -13.27 -17.55
C LEU A 88 -10.20 -14.27 -18.69
N THR A 89 -10.56 -15.51 -18.40
CA THR A 89 -11.13 -16.34 -19.45
C THR A 89 -12.37 -15.57 -19.88
N SER A 90 -12.29 -14.95 -21.06
CA SER A 90 -13.46 -14.50 -21.78
C SER A 90 -14.32 -15.75 -21.91
N THR A 91 -15.23 -15.94 -20.96
CA THR A 91 -16.31 -16.90 -21.09
C THR A 91 -16.92 -16.52 -22.41
N THR A 92 -16.61 -17.32 -23.42
CA THR A 92 -17.15 -17.16 -24.76
C THR A 92 -18.63 -17.32 -24.51
N GLU A 93 -19.33 -16.19 -24.51
CA GLU A 93 -20.77 -16.11 -24.37
C GLU A 93 -21.32 -16.90 -25.55
N GLU A 94 -21.57 -18.19 -25.35
CA GLU A 94 -22.56 -18.89 -26.15
C GLU A 94 -23.91 -18.24 -25.81
N GLU A 95 -24.20 -17.18 -26.55
CA GLU A 95 -25.52 -16.81 -27.04
C GLU A 95 -26.58 -16.54 -25.95
N SER A 96 -26.47 -15.39 -25.28
CA SER A 96 -27.67 -14.69 -24.81
C SER A 96 -27.82 -13.38 -25.59
N THR A 97 -28.45 -13.53 -26.76
CA THR A 97 -28.87 -12.45 -27.64
C THR A 97 -29.71 -11.43 -26.88
N THR A 98 -29.11 -10.29 -26.52
CA THR A 98 -29.87 -9.07 -26.23
C THR A 98 -29.41 -7.98 -27.18
N THR A 99 -30.19 -7.84 -28.25
CA THR A 99 -30.17 -6.77 -29.25
C THR A 99 -30.07 -5.40 -28.59
N CYS A 100 -29.00 -4.66 -28.86
CA CYS A 100 -28.96 -3.22 -28.66
C CYS A 100 -28.80 -2.50 -30.01
N ILE A 101 -29.65 -1.49 -30.17
CA ILE A 101 -29.94 -0.75 -31.39
C ILE A 101 -28.77 0.19 -31.70
N SER A 102 -28.16 0.02 -32.88
CA SER A 102 -27.21 0.97 -33.45
C SER A 102 -27.94 2.24 -33.90
N THR A 103 -27.43 3.40 -33.50
CA THR A 103 -27.79 4.68 -34.13
C THR A 103 -26.67 5.08 -35.07
N GLU A 104 -27.04 5.16 -36.34
CA GLU A 104 -26.22 5.54 -37.48
C GLU A 104 -25.88 7.02 -37.39
N ASN A 105 -24.60 7.38 -37.59
CA ASN A 105 -24.27 8.71 -38.07
C ASN A 105 -23.09 8.60 -39.04
N SER A 106 -23.45 8.68 -40.32
CA SER A 106 -22.60 8.72 -41.49
C SER A 106 -22.11 10.14 -41.74
N HIS A 107 -20.81 10.32 -41.99
CA HIS A 107 -20.35 11.31 -42.97
C HIS A 107 -18.95 10.99 -43.53
N SER A 108 -18.94 10.88 -44.85
CA SER A 108 -17.87 10.79 -45.84
C SER A 108 -16.99 12.06 -45.91
N ASP A 109 -15.73 11.96 -46.32
CA ASP A 109 -15.32 12.14 -47.74
C ASP A 109 -13.79 12.02 -47.96
N GLN A 110 -13.44 11.71 -49.21
CA GLN A 110 -12.19 11.26 -49.81
C GLN A 110 -11.08 12.31 -49.95
N GLY A 111 -9.84 11.80 -50.03
CA GLY A 111 -8.69 12.48 -50.62
C GLY A 111 -7.59 11.46 -50.95
N ASP A 112 -7.45 11.16 -52.25
CA ASP A 112 -6.46 10.26 -52.83
C ASP A 112 -5.04 10.87 -52.77
N GLU A 113 -4.03 10.11 -52.34
CA GLU A 113 -2.63 10.37 -52.69
C GLU A 113 -1.75 9.11 -52.62
N GLU A 114 -0.75 9.08 -53.49
CA GLU A 114 -0.06 7.92 -54.07
C GLU A 114 0.74 7.05 -53.08
N GLN A 115 0.73 5.73 -53.33
CA GLN A 115 1.47 4.71 -52.59
C GLN A 115 2.97 4.67 -52.96
N PRO A 116 3.90 4.72 -51.98
CA PRO A 116 5.23 4.13 -52.12
C PRO A 116 5.20 2.65 -51.72
N GLN A 117 5.81 1.79 -52.56
CA GLN A 117 6.09 0.39 -52.23
C GLN A 117 7.08 0.34 -51.06
N VAL A 118 6.64 -0.18 -49.91
CA VAL A 118 7.48 -0.44 -48.74
C VAL A 118 7.71 -1.94 -48.64
N ASP A 119 8.99 -2.29 -48.48
CA ASP A 119 9.48 -3.65 -48.36
C ASP A 119 8.81 -4.42 -47.22
N ILE A 120 8.57 -5.71 -47.46
CA ILE A 120 7.88 -6.64 -46.56
C ILE A 120 8.77 -6.82 -45.32
N GLU A 121 8.41 -6.15 -44.22
CA GLU A 121 9.04 -6.36 -42.92
C GLU A 121 8.62 -7.72 -42.35
N GLU A 122 9.64 -8.43 -41.89
CA GLU A 122 9.63 -9.75 -41.26
C GLU A 122 8.64 -9.76 -40.08
N GLY A 123 7.64 -10.64 -40.14
CA GLY A 123 6.55 -10.73 -39.18
C GLY A 123 7.06 -10.88 -37.76
N THR A 124 6.95 -9.80 -37.00
CA THR A 124 7.09 -9.82 -35.56
C THR A 124 5.96 -10.70 -35.02
N ILE A 125 6.34 -11.85 -34.46
CA ILE A 125 5.44 -12.68 -33.66
C ILE A 125 4.95 -11.77 -32.55
N SER A 126 3.70 -11.35 -32.62
CA SER A 126 3.05 -10.61 -31.54
C SER A 126 2.98 -11.57 -30.36
N ASP A 127 3.88 -11.38 -29.38
CA ASP A 127 3.76 -12.02 -28.08
C ASP A 127 2.38 -11.65 -27.52
N ASP A 128 1.44 -12.59 -27.59
CA ASP A 128 0.13 -12.50 -26.96
C ASP A 128 0.38 -12.37 -25.46
N LYS A 129 0.45 -11.12 -24.97
CA LYS A 129 0.56 -10.84 -23.55
C LYS A 129 -0.74 -11.30 -22.90
N THR A 130 -0.65 -12.33 -22.09
CA THR A 130 -1.76 -12.77 -21.24
C THR A 130 -2.06 -11.66 -20.23
N GLU A 131 -3.18 -10.96 -20.40
CA GLU A 131 -3.63 -9.93 -19.48
C GLU A 131 -4.27 -10.58 -18.24
N TYR A 132 -3.67 -10.36 -17.07
CA TYR A 132 -4.16 -10.87 -15.79
C TYR A 132 -4.99 -9.81 -15.09
N SER A 133 -6.17 -10.20 -14.60
CA SER A 133 -7.09 -9.26 -13.93
C SER A 133 -6.97 -9.28 -12.40
N HIS A 134 -6.63 -10.45 -11.84
CA HIS A 134 -6.62 -10.67 -10.40
C HIS A 134 -5.44 -11.55 -9.98
N ILE A 135 -5.00 -11.38 -8.73
CA ILE A 135 -4.08 -12.29 -8.05
C ILE A 135 -4.79 -12.97 -6.86
N CYS A 136 -4.39 -14.20 -6.58
CA CYS A 136 -4.85 -15.03 -5.48
C CYS A 136 -3.87 -14.90 -4.31
N VAL A 137 -4.33 -14.34 -3.20
CA VAL A 137 -3.55 -14.18 -1.96
C VAL A 137 -4.29 -14.80 -0.77
N PRO A 138 -3.62 -15.12 0.35
CA PRO A 138 -4.29 -15.58 1.57
C PRO A 138 -5.30 -14.55 2.14
N LEU A 139 -6.19 -15.02 3.01
CA LEU A 139 -7.06 -14.12 3.78
C LEU A 139 -6.23 -13.20 4.70
N PRO A 140 -6.69 -11.96 4.95
CA PRO A 140 -6.00 -11.05 5.85
C PRO A 140 -5.84 -11.64 7.26
N GLY A 141 -4.69 -11.39 7.88
CA GLY A 141 -4.33 -11.96 9.18
C GLY A 141 -3.93 -13.44 9.19
N GLN A 142 -4.09 -14.17 8.07
CA GLN A 142 -3.50 -15.50 7.94
C GLN A 142 -2.02 -15.37 7.57
N GLN A 143 -1.18 -16.13 8.27
CA GLN A 143 0.25 -16.22 7.95
C GLN A 143 0.45 -17.14 6.76
N SER A 144 1.40 -16.80 5.89
CA SER A 144 1.86 -17.67 4.82
C SER A 144 2.42 -18.95 5.45
N CYS A 145 1.75 -20.09 5.21
CA CYS A 145 2.21 -21.39 5.63
C CYS A 145 3.40 -21.81 4.75
N VAL A 146 4.57 -21.22 5.01
CA VAL A 146 5.82 -21.68 4.42
C VAL A 146 6.18 -22.98 5.14
N SER A 147 5.66 -24.09 4.63
CA SER A 147 6.03 -25.42 5.07
C SER A 147 7.50 -25.64 4.71
N ASN A 148 8.40 -25.30 5.63
CA ASN A 148 9.81 -25.69 5.53
C ASN A 148 9.87 -27.21 5.68
N THR A 149 9.78 -27.94 4.56
CA THR A 149 9.89 -29.40 4.51
C THR A 149 11.35 -29.82 4.70
N ASN A 150 11.89 -29.61 5.89
CA ASN A 150 13.19 -30.13 6.29
C ASN A 150 13.04 -30.76 7.67
N GLU A 151 12.34 -31.90 7.77
CA GLU A 151 12.62 -32.90 8.81
C GLU A 151 11.83 -34.20 8.57
N THR A 152 12.61 -35.20 8.17
CA THR A 152 12.37 -36.62 8.41
C THR A 152 12.07 -36.87 9.88
N ASP A 153 10.86 -37.34 10.23
CA ASP A 153 10.77 -38.55 11.03
C ASP A 153 9.40 -39.25 10.93
N ASN A 154 9.47 -40.58 10.89
CA ASN A 154 8.35 -41.51 10.77
C ASN A 154 7.43 -41.44 12.00
N THR A 155 6.16 -41.05 11.85
CA THR A 155 5.09 -41.59 12.70
C THR A 155 3.75 -41.57 11.95
N SER A 156 3.12 -42.75 11.90
CA SER A 156 2.01 -43.16 11.06
C SER A 156 0.69 -42.39 11.20
N GLU A 157 0.16 -42.00 10.04
CA GLU A 157 -1.21 -42.20 9.55
C GLU A 157 -2.39 -41.96 10.51
N THR A 158 -3.10 -40.84 10.35
CA THR A 158 -4.51 -40.85 9.85
C THR A 158 -5.05 -39.45 9.54
N SER A 159 -5.29 -39.19 8.25
CA SER A 159 -6.43 -38.43 7.72
C SER A 159 -6.61 -36.95 8.13
N SER A 160 -5.86 -36.03 7.51
CA SER A 160 -6.34 -34.65 7.28
C SER A 160 -5.83 -34.20 5.91
N LEU A 161 -6.50 -34.72 4.86
CA LEU A 161 -6.20 -34.38 3.48
C LEU A 161 -6.70 -32.96 3.19
N ASN A 162 -5.75 -32.09 2.85
CA ASN A 162 -5.93 -30.87 2.07
C ASN A 162 -6.59 -29.66 2.78
N ASP A 163 -5.97 -29.18 3.86
CA ASP A 163 -6.14 -27.76 4.25
C ASP A 163 -5.44 -26.89 3.20
N ILE A 164 -6.12 -26.68 2.06
CA ILE A 164 -5.75 -25.63 1.13
C ILE A 164 -6.00 -24.32 1.88
N PRO A 165 -4.97 -23.47 2.07
CA PRO A 165 -5.17 -22.20 2.77
C PRO A 165 -6.25 -21.40 2.04
N ASP A 166 -7.20 -20.85 2.80
CA ASP A 166 -8.24 -20.00 2.24
C ASP A 166 -7.59 -18.82 1.52
N THR A 167 -7.81 -18.73 0.20
CA THR A 167 -7.33 -17.63 -0.64
C THR A 167 -8.49 -16.74 -1.07
N ARG A 168 -8.14 -15.54 -1.52
CA ARG A 168 -9.05 -14.55 -2.07
C ARG A 168 -8.44 -13.90 -3.30
N ASN A 169 -9.31 -13.49 -4.21
CA ASN A 169 -8.94 -12.74 -5.40
C ASN A 169 -8.89 -11.25 -5.07
N VAL A 170 -7.81 -10.59 -5.49
CA VAL A 170 -7.68 -9.13 -5.42
C VAL A 170 -7.31 -8.57 -6.80
N PRO A 171 -7.67 -7.32 -7.10
CA PRO A 171 -7.28 -6.69 -8.36
C PRO A 171 -5.77 -6.77 -8.59
N ASN A 172 -5.36 -6.99 -9.84
CA ASN A 172 -3.95 -7.06 -10.25
C ASN A 172 -3.31 -5.67 -10.32
N LEU A 173 -3.33 -4.89 -9.22
CA LEU A 173 -2.80 -3.53 -9.20
C LEU A 173 -2.34 -3.12 -7.80
N CYS A 174 -1.09 -2.68 -7.69
CA CYS A 174 -0.58 -2.06 -6.48
C CYS A 174 -0.96 -0.58 -6.41
N VAL A 175 -1.80 -0.21 -5.45
CA VAL A 175 -2.31 1.18 -5.31
C VAL A 175 -1.25 2.21 -4.84
N ILE A 176 -0.03 1.79 -4.51
CA ILE A 176 1.06 2.71 -4.14
C ILE A 176 1.86 3.17 -5.37
N CYS A 177 2.26 2.23 -6.24
CA CYS A 177 2.99 2.54 -7.48
C CYS A 177 2.10 2.66 -8.71
N HIS A 178 0.85 2.18 -8.63
CA HIS A 178 -0.08 2.04 -9.75
C HIS A 178 0.45 1.12 -10.87
N GLU A 179 1.27 0.14 -10.52
CA GLU A 179 1.76 -0.89 -11.43
C GLU A 179 1.02 -2.20 -11.17
N GLU A 180 0.83 -2.98 -12.24
CA GLU A 180 0.29 -4.35 -12.16
C GLU A 180 1.29 -5.26 -11.46
N TYR A 181 0.81 -6.38 -10.91
CA TYR A 181 1.71 -7.38 -10.37
C TYR A 181 2.21 -8.31 -11.48
N GLU A 182 3.48 -8.67 -11.40
CA GLU A 182 4.11 -9.64 -12.28
C GLU A 182 4.44 -10.93 -11.54
N THR A 183 4.65 -12.01 -12.30
CA THR A 183 5.23 -13.23 -11.73
C THR A 183 6.59 -12.91 -11.12
N SER A 184 6.91 -13.51 -9.98
CA SER A 184 8.08 -13.25 -9.14
C SER A 184 8.02 -12.00 -8.27
N ASP A 185 6.97 -11.16 -8.39
CA ASP A 185 6.77 -10.07 -7.45
C ASP A 185 6.51 -10.60 -6.04
N LYS A 186 7.09 -9.91 -5.06
CA LYS A 186 6.74 -10.11 -3.65
C LYS A 186 5.60 -9.19 -3.28
N VAL A 187 4.47 -9.78 -2.88
CA VAL A 187 3.31 -9.04 -2.41
C VAL A 187 3.07 -9.30 -0.94
N CYS A 188 2.65 -8.26 -0.23
CA CYS A 188 2.33 -8.30 1.20
C CYS A 188 0.87 -7.97 1.45
N TRP A 189 0.27 -8.64 2.44
CA TRP A 189 -1.04 -8.30 2.99
C TRP A 189 -0.95 -7.95 4.47
N ALA A 190 -2.03 -7.39 5.01
CA ALA A 190 -2.07 -7.00 6.41
C ALA A 190 -2.09 -8.23 7.34
N SER A 191 -1.41 -8.08 8.47
CA SER A 191 -1.51 -8.99 9.62
C SER A 191 -2.83 -8.87 10.38
N SER A 192 -3.57 -7.79 10.17
CA SER A 192 -4.94 -7.64 10.69
C SER A 192 -5.95 -8.23 9.71
N SER A 193 -6.95 -8.92 10.26
CA SER A 193 -8.13 -9.39 9.52
C SER A 193 -8.98 -8.26 8.93
N ASP A 194 -8.85 -7.03 9.44
CA ASP A 194 -9.68 -5.89 9.07
C ASP A 194 -9.22 -5.20 7.77
N CYS A 195 -8.01 -5.52 7.28
CA CYS A 195 -7.42 -4.85 6.14
C CYS A 195 -7.17 -5.83 4.98
N THR A 196 -7.97 -5.72 3.92
CA THR A 196 -7.90 -6.55 2.71
C THR A 196 -6.94 -6.04 1.63
N HIS A 197 -6.22 -4.93 1.87
CA HIS A 197 -5.33 -4.35 0.86
C HIS A 197 -4.04 -5.17 0.69
N VAL A 198 -3.54 -5.19 -0.54
CA VAL A 198 -2.31 -5.87 -0.97
C VAL A 198 -1.41 -4.86 -1.65
N PHE A 199 -0.10 -5.00 -1.47
CA PHE A 199 0.91 -4.09 -2.00
C PHE A 199 2.15 -4.88 -2.39
N HIS A 200 2.99 -4.34 -3.28
CA HIS A 200 4.38 -4.81 -3.38
C HIS A 200 5.09 -4.62 -2.03
N GLU A 201 5.93 -5.58 -1.65
CA GLU A 201 6.73 -5.54 -0.42
C GLU A 201 7.51 -4.22 -0.31
N GLU A 202 8.22 -3.85 -1.38
CA GLU A 202 9.03 -2.63 -1.42
C GLU A 202 8.19 -1.36 -1.26
N CYS A 203 7.01 -1.32 -1.89
CA CYS A 203 6.11 -0.18 -1.84
C CYS A 203 5.61 0.07 -0.41
N ILE A 204 5.13 -0.97 0.28
CA ILE A 204 4.61 -0.82 1.63
C ILE A 204 5.72 -0.59 2.66
N VAL A 205 6.89 -1.20 2.49
CA VAL A 205 8.06 -0.94 3.36
C VAL A 205 8.50 0.51 3.26
N ARG A 206 8.60 1.06 2.05
CA ARG A 206 8.96 2.47 1.83
C ARG A 206 7.93 3.42 2.44
N TRP A 207 6.64 3.11 2.28
CA TRP A 207 5.55 3.88 2.89
C TRP A 207 5.65 3.91 4.42
N LEU A 208 5.72 2.74 5.05
CA LEU A 208 5.78 2.61 6.51
C LEU A 208 7.03 3.29 7.08
N THR A 209 8.19 3.12 6.43
CA THR A 209 9.44 3.79 6.84
C THR A 209 9.31 5.32 6.78
N SER A 210 8.60 5.85 5.79
CA SER A 210 8.32 7.28 5.65
C SER A 210 7.43 7.81 6.79
N LEU A 211 6.45 7.02 7.26
CA LEU A 211 5.64 7.38 8.44
C LEU A 211 6.51 7.48 9.70
N GLY A 212 7.46 6.55 9.88
CA GLY A 212 8.42 6.61 10.98
C GLY A 212 9.26 7.88 10.97
N TRP A 213 9.63 8.38 9.78
CA TRP A 213 10.33 9.66 9.63
C TRP A 213 9.49 10.86 10.05
N MET A 214 8.20 10.86 9.69
CA MET A 214 7.29 11.93 10.11
C MET A 214 7.14 11.94 11.63
N LYS A 215 6.98 10.77 12.25
CA LYS A 215 6.84 10.63 13.71
C LYS A 215 8.11 11.01 14.47
N LEU A 216 9.28 10.69 13.93
CA LEU A 216 10.55 11.09 14.54
C LEU A 216 10.71 12.61 14.58
N LYS A 217 10.27 13.34 13.55
CA LYS A 217 10.31 14.81 13.52
C LYS A 217 9.35 15.45 14.52
N GLU A 218 8.25 14.78 14.85
CA GLU A 218 7.28 15.22 15.86
C GLU A 218 7.81 15.04 17.29
N GLN A 219 8.63 14.00 17.52
CA GLN A 219 9.22 13.74 18.83
C GLN A 219 10.45 14.63 19.06
N LYS A 220 10.43 15.44 20.13
CA LYS A 220 11.58 16.25 20.58
C LYS A 220 12.63 15.43 21.34
N GLU A 221 12.56 14.09 21.31
CA GLU A 221 13.43 13.24 22.12
C GLU A 221 14.86 13.20 21.57
N PRO A 222 15.87 13.17 22.46
CA PRO A 222 17.27 13.23 22.08
C PRO A 222 17.70 11.99 21.30
N GLN A 223 18.53 12.22 20.28
CA GLN A 223 19.17 11.28 19.33
C GLN A 223 19.74 9.95 19.87
N ASN A 224 19.80 9.73 21.18
CA ASN A 224 20.64 8.72 21.81
C ASN A 224 20.01 7.34 22.02
N MET A 225 18.87 7.02 21.41
CA MET A 225 18.30 5.67 21.47
C MET A 225 17.87 5.17 20.10
N ILE A 226 18.84 4.65 19.36
CA ILE A 226 18.66 3.83 18.15
C ILE A 226 18.38 2.39 18.62
N ASP A 227 17.23 2.16 19.21
CA ASP A 227 16.75 0.82 19.56
C ASP A 227 15.74 0.38 18.51
N GLU A 228 15.84 -0.88 18.06
CA GLU A 228 14.99 -1.46 17.02
C GLU A 228 13.51 -1.43 17.44
N ASP A 229 13.22 -1.74 18.71
CA ASP A 229 11.86 -1.73 19.26
C ASP A 229 11.27 -0.31 19.26
N ARG A 230 12.09 0.71 19.50
CA ARG A 230 11.67 2.12 19.43
C ARG A 230 11.51 2.59 17.99
N CYS A 231 12.25 2.00 17.05
CA CYS A 231 12.17 2.36 15.63
C CYS A 231 10.80 2.10 15.02
N LEU A 232 10.00 1.18 15.57
CA LEU A 232 8.63 0.85 15.14
C LEU A 232 7.53 1.35 16.09
N ASN A 233 7.86 2.25 17.04
CA ASN A 233 6.88 2.80 17.98
C ASN A 233 6.01 3.90 17.34
N TYR A 234 5.31 3.55 16.26
CA TYR A 234 4.29 4.37 15.61
C TYR A 234 3.23 3.46 14.98
N ASP A 235 2.18 4.07 14.44
CA ASP A 235 1.08 3.32 13.85
C ASP A 235 1.46 2.88 12.44
N LEU A 236 1.59 1.56 12.28
CA LEU A 236 1.93 0.90 11.01
C LEU A 236 0.63 0.69 10.22
N GLU A 237 0.02 1.80 9.80
CA GLU A 237 -1.29 1.84 9.18
C GLU A 237 -1.24 1.61 7.66
N CYS A 238 -2.32 1.02 7.14
CA CYS A 238 -2.54 0.83 5.72
C CYS A 238 -2.72 2.20 5.02
N PRO A 239 -2.03 2.46 3.88
CA PRO A 239 -2.21 3.69 3.11
C PRO A 239 -3.66 3.96 2.67
N MET A 240 -4.46 2.91 2.48
CA MET A 240 -5.81 2.99 1.90
C MET A 240 -6.91 3.17 2.93
N CYS A 241 -7.01 2.27 3.90
CA CYS A 241 -8.07 2.32 4.92
C CYS A 241 -7.65 2.92 6.25
N ARG A 242 -6.35 3.23 6.43
CA ARG A 242 -5.76 3.61 7.73
C ARG A 242 -5.99 2.61 8.87
N GLY A 243 -6.45 1.40 8.54
CA GLY A 243 -6.49 0.28 9.48
C GLY A 243 -5.08 -0.21 9.81
N GLN A 244 -4.93 -0.98 10.88
CA GLN A 244 -3.65 -1.56 11.27
C GLN A 244 -3.16 -2.54 10.18
N PHE A 245 -2.01 -2.25 9.57
CA PHE A 245 -1.40 -3.16 8.60
C PHE A 245 -0.51 -4.18 9.31
N ILE A 246 0.32 -3.71 10.24
CA ILE A 246 1.13 -4.55 11.13
C ILE A 246 0.60 -4.41 12.56
N CYS A 247 0.11 -5.51 13.13
CA CYS A 247 -0.39 -5.56 14.50
C CYS A 247 0.77 -5.56 15.50
N LYS A 248 0.75 -4.60 16.44
CA LYS A 248 1.82 -4.38 17.43
C LYS A 248 2.02 -5.57 18.37
N ASP A 249 0.97 -6.34 18.64
CA ASP A 249 1.03 -7.51 19.52
C ASP A 249 1.94 -8.62 18.97
N HIS A 250 2.18 -8.63 17.65
CA HIS A 250 3.13 -9.54 17.00
C HIS A 250 4.58 -9.05 17.05
N LEU A 251 4.83 -7.79 17.40
CA LEU A 251 6.17 -7.23 17.56
C LEU A 251 6.79 -7.72 18.89
N ILE A 252 6.01 -7.65 19.97
CA ILE A 252 6.47 -7.93 21.35
C ILE A 252 6.90 -9.39 21.55
N LYS A 253 6.29 -10.34 20.83
CA LYS A 253 6.53 -11.77 21.04
C LYS A 253 7.85 -12.28 20.45
N ASN A 254 8.50 -11.54 19.55
CA ASN A 254 9.69 -12.02 18.85
C ASN A 254 11.00 -11.51 19.47
N THR A 255 10.97 -10.60 20.45
CA THR A 255 12.18 -10.18 21.15
C THR A 255 12.65 -11.35 22.01
N PRO A 256 13.78 -12.02 21.67
CA PRO A 256 14.28 -13.11 22.49
C PRO A 256 14.51 -12.53 23.88
N VAL A 257 13.81 -13.08 24.87
CA VAL A 257 14.08 -12.74 26.27
C VAL A 257 15.52 -13.17 26.50
N VAL A 258 16.44 -12.21 26.46
CA VAL A 258 17.81 -12.42 26.89
C VAL A 258 17.70 -12.65 28.37
N VAL A 259 17.50 -13.91 28.75
CA VAL A 259 17.58 -14.35 30.13
C VAL A 259 19.01 -14.05 30.52
N ALA A 260 19.21 -12.92 31.19
CA ALA A 260 20.50 -12.54 31.73
C ALA A 260 20.92 -13.69 32.63
N ALA A 261 21.88 -14.49 32.14
CA ALA A 261 22.49 -15.55 32.91
C ALA A 261 23.13 -14.86 34.11
N GLY A 262 22.44 -14.90 35.25
CA GLY A 262 22.94 -14.40 36.50
C GLY A 262 24.25 -15.12 36.78
N THR A 263 25.34 -14.36 36.76
CA THR A 263 26.61 -14.80 37.32
C THR A 263 26.37 -14.98 38.81
N GLY A 264 26.11 -16.23 39.21
CA GLY A 264 26.13 -16.62 40.60
C GLY A 264 27.52 -16.35 41.14
N ASP A 265 27.62 -15.34 42.01
CA ASP A 265 28.77 -15.13 42.89
C ASP A 265 28.81 -16.30 43.88
N GLU A 266 29.59 -17.32 43.53
CA GLU A 266 29.98 -18.40 44.44
C GLU A 266 31.00 -17.83 45.42
N SER A 267 30.50 -17.36 46.55
CA SER A 267 31.33 -16.93 47.69
C SER A 267 31.73 -18.16 48.49
N VAL A 268 33.05 -18.43 48.51
CA VAL A 268 33.72 -19.39 49.40
C VAL A 268 34.46 -18.62 50.49
#